data_AF-G8WPT7-F1
#
_entry.id   AF-G8WPT7-F1
#
_cell.length_a   1.000
_cell.length_b   1.000
_cell.length_c   1.000
_cell.angle_alpha   90.00
_cell.angle_beta   90.00
_cell.angle_gamma   90.00
#
_symmetry.space_group_name_H-M   'P 1'
#
loop_
_entity.id
_entity.type
_entity.pdbx_description
1 polymer ?
#
loop_
_entity_poly.entity_id
_entity_poly.type
_entity_poly.pdbx_seq_one_letter_code
_entity_poly.pdbx_strand_id
1 'polypeptide(L)'
;MAGHALTTESGQKVYVVSVHRHPGAADRDNLTVQQLHTYYVLAGGVPVLVHNSCGLDSEGDPAQTPRALYHYTTEDRAKQIVDSQELSPSLKANNPKDARYGDGQYLTDIAPGTKTQGQLSAAFLRVPWAGQKFTHFIEIDVTGLDIVEGRPGVFLIPNSGNLDLTGRIARWGPN
;
A
#
# COMPACT_ATOMS: atom_id res chain seq x y z
N MET A 1 -8.35 16.21 16.77
CA MET A 1 -9.35 17.11 17.40
C MET A 1 -8.89 17.45 18.82
N ALA A 2 -9.39 18.52 19.42
CA ALA A 2 -9.12 18.78 20.84
C ALA A 2 -9.51 17.54 21.67
N GLY A 3 -8.68 17.18 22.66
CA GLY A 3 -8.80 15.97 23.45
C GLY A 3 -8.11 14.71 22.90
N HIS A 4 -7.57 14.72 21.67
CA HIS A 4 -6.76 13.59 21.17
C HIS A 4 -5.41 13.48 21.88
N ALA A 5 -4.94 12.26 22.07
CA ALA A 5 -3.65 11.96 22.65
C ALA A 5 -2.59 11.78 21.55
N LEU A 6 -1.47 12.50 21.66
CA LEU A 6 -0.25 12.33 20.86
C LEU A 6 0.79 11.58 21.70
N THR A 7 1.72 10.91 21.03
CA THR A 7 2.82 10.19 21.69
C THR A 7 4.09 11.02 21.57
N THR A 8 4.78 11.22 22.68
CA THR A 8 6.11 11.85 22.76
C THR A 8 7.22 10.83 22.51
N GLU A 9 8.46 11.29 22.38
CA GLU A 9 9.64 10.42 22.23
C GLU A 9 9.81 9.42 23.39
N SER A 10 9.50 9.84 24.62
CA SER A 10 9.55 8.99 25.82
C SER A 10 8.36 8.03 25.96
N GLY A 11 7.45 7.99 24.97
CA GLY A 11 6.23 7.19 25.00
C GLY A 11 5.09 7.80 25.83
N GLN A 12 5.30 8.96 26.46
CA GLN A 12 4.27 9.65 27.24
C GLN A 12 3.17 10.23 26.33
N LYS A 13 1.93 10.24 26.84
CA LYS A 13 0.78 10.83 26.15
C LYS A 13 0.64 12.31 26.48
N VAL A 14 0.49 13.14 25.45
CA VAL A 14 0.14 14.57 25.57
C VAL A 14 -1.17 14.83 24.86
N TYR A 15 -1.97 15.78 25.35
CA TYR A 15 -3.32 16.01 24.84
C TYR A 15 -3.41 17.29 24.02
N VAL A 16 -4.11 17.23 22.89
CA VAL A 16 -4.41 18.40 22.05
C VAL A 16 -5.40 19.30 22.79
N VAL A 17 -4.96 20.47 23.25
CA VAL A 17 -5.80 21.40 24.02
C VAL A 17 -6.77 22.17 23.12
N SER A 18 -6.32 22.57 21.92
CA SER A 18 -7.14 23.26 20.93
C SER A 18 -6.59 23.02 19.51
N VAL A 19 -7.44 23.20 18.49
CA VAL A 19 -7.05 23.12 17.09
C VAL A 19 -7.53 24.38 16.38
N HIS A 20 -6.59 25.17 15.84
CA HIS A 20 -6.89 26.34 15.02
C HIS A 20 -6.54 26.02 13.57
N ARG A 21 -7.54 26.05 12.69
CA ARG A 21 -7.30 25.89 11.25
C ARG A 21 -6.84 27.25 10.71
N HIS A 22 -5.65 27.27 10.14
CA HIS A 22 -5.15 28.43 9.38
C HIS A 22 -5.30 28.16 7.88
N PRO A 23 -6.36 28.69 7.24
CA PRO A 23 -6.47 28.68 5.78
C PRO A 23 -5.50 29.72 5.19
N GLY A 24 -4.85 29.37 4.08
CA GLY A 24 -3.90 30.23 3.38
C GLY A 24 -2.75 29.43 2.77
N ALA A 25 -2.15 29.98 1.71
CA ALA A 25 -0.88 29.50 1.18
C ALA A 25 0.20 29.86 2.22
N ALA A 26 0.67 28.84 2.94
CA ALA A 26 1.90 28.92 3.72
C ALA A 26 2.88 28.00 3.03
N ASP A 27 4.16 28.39 2.99
CA ASP A 27 5.23 27.47 2.63
C ASP A 27 5.23 26.34 3.66
N ARG A 28 4.89 25.14 3.21
CA ARG A 28 4.77 23.94 4.04
C ARG A 28 5.66 22.87 3.43
N ASP A 29 6.78 22.61 4.08
CA ASP A 29 7.72 21.60 3.62
C ASP A 29 7.25 20.19 4.02
N ASN A 30 7.29 19.26 3.07
CA ASN A 30 7.08 17.83 3.34
C ASN A 30 8.42 17.12 3.40
N LEU A 31 8.66 16.33 4.46
CA LEU A 31 9.87 15.55 4.62
C LEU A 31 9.63 14.10 4.18
N THR A 32 10.25 13.67 3.08
CA THR A 32 10.20 12.27 2.66
C THR A 32 11.03 11.39 3.59
N VAL A 33 10.38 10.49 4.34
CA VAL A 33 11.03 9.50 5.21
C VAL A 33 10.87 8.11 4.61
N GLN A 34 11.98 7.43 4.31
CA GLN A 34 12.02 6.25 3.44
C GLN A 34 11.66 4.90 4.09
N GLN A 35 11.48 4.82 5.41
CA GLN A 35 11.30 3.51 6.08
C GLN A 35 10.15 3.48 7.09
N LEU A 36 10.22 4.29 8.14
CA LEU A 36 9.09 4.52 9.03
C LEU A 36 8.51 5.87 8.61
N HIS A 37 7.31 5.92 8.05
CA HIS A 37 6.61 7.17 7.69
C HIS A 37 6.19 7.96 8.94
N THR A 38 7.12 8.15 9.87
CA THR A 38 6.95 8.74 11.17
C THR A 38 8.27 9.42 11.54
N TYR A 39 8.22 10.71 11.86
CA TYR A 39 9.39 11.47 12.30
C TYR A 39 9.02 12.37 13.47
N TYR A 40 10.02 12.82 14.22
CA TYR A 40 9.83 13.81 15.27
C TYR A 40 9.98 15.21 14.71
N VAL A 41 9.03 16.10 15.03
CA VAL A 41 9.21 17.54 14.89
C VAL A 41 9.34 18.18 16.27
N LEU A 42 10.22 19.17 16.39
CA LEU A 42 10.35 19.95 17.61
C LEU A 42 9.40 21.15 17.54
N ALA A 43 8.29 21.08 18.28
CA ALA A 43 7.37 22.20 18.44
C ALA A 43 7.62 22.86 19.79
N GLY A 44 8.21 24.06 19.79
CA GLY A 44 8.53 24.78 21.04
C GLY A 44 9.46 24.01 21.99
N GLY A 45 10.37 23.18 21.46
CA GLY A 45 11.29 22.33 22.24
C GLY A 45 10.72 20.98 22.69
N VAL A 46 9.46 20.67 22.37
CA VAL A 46 8.84 19.37 22.67
C VAL A 46 8.88 18.47 21.42
N PRO A 47 9.45 17.25 21.50
CA PRO A 47 9.40 16.31 20.39
C PRO A 47 7.99 15.73 20.24
N VAL A 48 7.40 15.92 19.07
CA VAL A 48 6.08 15.40 18.71
C VAL A 48 6.24 14.35 17.61
N LEU A 49 5.71 13.15 17.84
CA LEU A 49 5.68 12.09 16.84
C LEU A 49 4.65 12.44 15.76
N VAL A 50 5.12 12.75 14.56
CA VAL A 50 4.29 13.08 13.39
C VAL A 50 4.26 11.89 12.46
N HIS A 51 3.07 11.43 12.11
CA HIS A 51 2.90 10.47 11.01
C HIS A 51 2.92 11.26 9.70
N ASN A 52 3.86 10.94 8.81
CA ASN A 52 3.75 11.39 7.43
C ASN A 52 2.72 10.48 6.77
N SER A 53 1.57 11.04 6.38
CA SER A 53 0.65 10.32 5.51
C SER A 53 1.40 9.96 4.24
N CYS A 54 1.52 8.67 3.95
CA CYS A 54 1.93 8.22 2.63
C CYS A 54 0.94 8.83 1.63
N GLY A 55 1.44 9.63 0.69
CA GLY A 55 0.64 10.43 -0.23
C GLY A 55 -0.34 9.58 -1.03
N LEU A 56 -1.58 9.58 -0.60
CA LEU A 56 -2.76 9.29 -1.41
C LEU A 56 -3.71 10.49 -1.32
N ASP A 57 -3.17 11.70 -1.44
CA ASP A 57 -3.92 12.90 -1.74
C ASP A 57 -3.74 13.23 -3.22
N SER A 58 -4.67 12.74 -4.03
CA SER A 58 -4.79 13.05 -5.45
C SER A 58 -5.02 14.55 -5.66
N GLU A 59 -4.01 15.28 -6.15
CA GLU A 59 -4.19 16.44 -7.04
C GLU A 59 -3.01 16.55 -8.03
N GLY A 60 -3.21 16.08 -9.28
CA GLY A 60 -2.73 16.81 -10.46
C GLY A 60 -1.34 16.54 -11.06
N ASP A 61 -0.68 15.41 -10.84
CA ASP A 61 0.58 15.09 -11.56
C ASP A 61 0.52 13.73 -12.29
N PRO A 62 0.55 13.69 -13.64
CA PRO A 62 0.43 12.45 -14.42
C PRO A 62 1.70 11.56 -14.42
N ALA A 63 2.61 11.71 -13.45
CA ALA A 63 3.87 10.97 -13.41
C ALA A 63 4.22 10.33 -12.04
N GLN A 64 3.28 10.26 -11.09
CA GLN A 64 3.49 9.53 -9.84
C GLN A 64 2.87 8.14 -9.90
N THR A 65 3.54 7.23 -10.62
CA THR A 65 3.28 5.80 -10.46
C THR A 65 3.47 5.46 -8.97
N PRO A 66 2.51 4.76 -8.32
CA PRO A 66 2.66 4.41 -6.92
C PRO A 66 4.00 3.70 -6.71
N ARG A 67 4.82 4.15 -5.75
CA ARG A 67 6.14 3.53 -5.50
C ARG A 67 6.03 2.07 -5.08
N ALA A 68 4.93 1.71 -4.42
CA ALA A 68 4.67 0.34 -4.00
C ALA A 68 3.21 -0.04 -4.21
N LEU A 69 2.99 -1.29 -4.62
CA LEU A 69 1.68 -1.92 -4.72
C LEU A 69 1.71 -3.29 -4.04
N TYR A 70 0.53 -3.85 -3.79
CA TYR A 70 0.36 -5.06 -3.00
C TYR A 70 -0.16 -6.22 -3.85
N HIS A 71 0.42 -7.40 -3.67
CA HIS A 71 -0.15 -8.66 -4.13
C HIS A 71 -0.73 -9.44 -2.94
N TYR A 72 -2.02 -9.76 -2.99
CA TYR A 72 -2.67 -10.56 -1.95
C TYR A 72 -2.80 -12.02 -2.37
N THR A 73 -2.48 -12.91 -1.43
CA THR A 73 -2.53 -14.35 -1.65
C THR A 73 -2.62 -15.13 -0.33
N THR A 74 -2.45 -16.45 -0.38
CA THR A 74 -2.36 -17.31 0.82
C THR A 74 -0.95 -17.31 1.40
N GLU A 75 -0.81 -17.72 2.66
CA GLU A 75 0.50 -17.78 3.34
C GLU A 75 1.53 -18.62 2.55
N ASP A 76 1.15 -19.85 2.16
CA ASP A 76 2.05 -20.76 1.46
C ASP A 76 2.49 -20.20 0.10
N ARG A 77 1.56 -19.53 -0.60
CA ARG A 77 1.86 -18.89 -1.88
C ARG A 77 2.76 -17.67 -1.69
N ALA A 78 2.54 -16.89 -0.64
CA ALA A 78 3.37 -15.73 -0.32
C ALA A 78 4.81 -16.16 -0.01
N LYS A 79 4.98 -17.22 0.82
CA LYS A 79 6.30 -17.83 1.09
C LYS A 79 6.99 -18.27 -0.20
N GLN A 80 6.29 -19.00 -1.07
CA GLN A 80 6.85 -19.42 -2.36
C GLN A 80 7.34 -18.24 -3.21
N ILE A 81 6.57 -17.16 -3.30
CA ILE A 81 6.94 -15.96 -4.08
C ILE A 81 8.14 -15.25 -3.45
N VAL A 82 8.19 -15.16 -2.12
CA VAL A 82 9.32 -14.54 -1.40
C VAL A 82 10.58 -15.39 -1.54
N ASP A 83 10.46 -16.71 -1.45
CA ASP A 83 11.59 -17.62 -1.58
C ASP A 83 12.13 -17.66 -3.01
N SER A 84 11.25 -17.65 -4.01
CA SER A 84 11.64 -17.68 -5.42
C SER A 84 11.99 -16.32 -6.00
N GLN A 85 11.59 -15.23 -5.32
CA GLN A 85 11.65 -13.86 -5.85
C GLN A 85 10.93 -13.71 -7.20
N GLU A 86 9.87 -14.48 -7.44
CA GLU A 86 9.15 -14.49 -8.72
C GLU A 86 7.63 -14.44 -8.53
N LEU A 87 6.96 -13.56 -9.28
CA LEU A 87 5.50 -13.51 -9.33
C LEU A 87 4.97 -14.03 -10.68
N SER A 88 4.29 -15.17 -10.63
CA SER A 88 3.69 -15.77 -11.82
C SER A 88 2.53 -14.93 -12.37
N PRO A 89 2.36 -14.88 -13.70
CA PRO A 89 1.26 -14.15 -14.34
C PRO A 89 -0.06 -14.94 -14.23
N SER A 90 -1.16 -14.20 -14.22
CA SER A 90 -2.47 -14.74 -14.59
C SER A 90 -2.64 -14.67 -16.10
N LEU A 91 -2.87 -15.82 -16.75
CA LEU A 91 -3.01 -15.92 -18.21
C LEU A 91 -4.46 -16.23 -18.59
N LYS A 92 -5.02 -15.48 -19.56
CA LYS A 92 -6.37 -15.71 -20.12
C LYS A 92 -6.51 -17.10 -20.70
N ALA A 93 -5.46 -17.63 -21.31
CA ALA A 93 -5.44 -18.98 -21.86
C ALA A 93 -5.74 -20.06 -20.80
N ASN A 94 -5.34 -19.82 -19.54
CA ASN A 94 -5.57 -20.75 -18.44
C ASN A 94 -6.90 -20.50 -17.75
N ASN A 95 -7.21 -19.23 -17.44
CA ASN A 95 -8.49 -18.84 -16.87
C ASN A 95 -8.84 -17.39 -17.25
N PRO A 96 -9.78 -17.19 -18.21
CA PRO A 96 -10.20 -15.86 -18.63
C PRO A 96 -10.78 -14.99 -17.51
N LYS A 97 -11.30 -15.61 -16.43
CA LYS A 97 -11.86 -14.89 -15.28
C LYS A 97 -10.78 -14.26 -14.41
N ASP A 98 -9.62 -14.91 -14.30
CA ASP A 98 -8.50 -14.47 -13.47
C ASP A 98 -7.68 -13.39 -14.20
N ALA A 99 -7.68 -13.42 -15.53
CA ALA A 99 -6.99 -12.46 -16.38
C ALA A 99 -7.94 -11.44 -17.04
N ARG A 100 -8.92 -10.92 -16.27
CA ARG A 100 -10.00 -10.05 -16.76
C ARG A 100 -9.49 -8.81 -17.51
N TYR A 101 -8.34 -8.28 -17.12
CA TYR A 101 -7.77 -7.05 -17.69
C TYR A 101 -6.60 -7.30 -18.64
N GLY A 102 -6.22 -8.57 -18.86
CA GLY A 102 -5.05 -8.92 -19.66
C GLY A 102 -4.19 -9.98 -18.97
N ASP A 103 -3.23 -10.51 -19.71
CA ASP A 103 -2.22 -11.42 -19.18
C ASP A 103 -1.20 -10.60 -18.36
N GLY A 104 -0.89 -11.05 -17.15
CA GLY A 104 0.04 -10.33 -16.29
C GLY A 104 -0.13 -10.56 -14.80
N GLN A 105 0.66 -9.83 -14.04
CA GLN A 105 0.62 -9.83 -12.59
C GLN A 105 -0.37 -8.79 -12.08
N TYR A 106 -1.23 -9.20 -11.14
CA TYR A 106 -2.28 -8.35 -10.58
C TYR A 106 -1.89 -7.84 -9.21
N LEU A 107 -1.98 -6.52 -9.05
CA LEU A 107 -1.63 -5.78 -7.83
C LEU A 107 -2.78 -4.83 -7.42
N THR A 108 -2.69 -4.29 -6.21
CA THR A 108 -3.67 -3.34 -5.65
C THR A 108 -2.96 -2.24 -4.86
N ASP A 109 -3.61 -1.09 -4.72
CA ASP A 109 -3.24 0.01 -3.82
C ASP A 109 -3.88 -0.13 -2.42
N ILE A 110 -4.69 -1.17 -2.20
CA ILE A 110 -5.29 -1.46 -0.89
C ILE A 110 -4.17 -1.86 0.07
N ALA A 111 -3.86 -0.97 1.00
CA ALA A 111 -2.84 -1.22 2.01
C ALA A 111 -3.27 -2.33 3.00
N PRO A 112 -2.33 -3.16 3.47
CA PRO A 112 -2.59 -4.21 4.45
C PRO A 112 -3.18 -3.66 5.75
N GLY A 113 -4.08 -4.43 6.37
CA GLY A 113 -4.81 -4.04 7.58
C GLY A 113 -5.95 -3.04 7.36
N THR A 114 -6.11 -2.44 6.17
CA THR A 114 -7.21 -1.49 5.90
C THR A 114 -8.53 -2.16 5.53
N LYS A 115 -8.48 -3.41 5.07
CA LYS A 115 -9.63 -4.23 4.73
C LYS A 115 -9.48 -5.61 5.37
N THR A 116 -10.60 -6.17 5.80
CA THR A 116 -10.65 -7.59 6.21
C THR A 116 -10.51 -8.50 4.98
N GLN A 117 -10.13 -9.76 5.21
CA GLN A 117 -10.05 -10.77 4.15
C GLN A 117 -11.36 -10.90 3.35
N GLY A 118 -12.52 -10.82 4.01
CA GLY A 118 -13.82 -10.84 3.34
C GLY A 118 -14.09 -9.58 2.51
N GLN A 119 -13.62 -8.41 2.96
CA GLN A 119 -13.70 -7.16 2.19
C GLN A 119 -12.77 -7.16 0.98
N LEU A 120 -11.56 -7.72 1.10
CA LEU A 120 -10.64 -7.96 -0.02
C LEU A 120 -11.29 -8.89 -1.05
N SER A 121 -11.91 -9.98 -0.58
CA SER A 121 -12.64 -10.91 -1.45
C SER A 121 -13.80 -10.25 -2.18
N ALA A 122 -14.59 -9.42 -1.48
CA ALA A 122 -15.65 -8.64 -2.12
C ALA A 122 -15.08 -7.63 -3.14
N ALA A 123 -13.97 -6.98 -2.81
CA ALA A 123 -13.32 -5.99 -3.67
C ALA A 123 -12.74 -6.61 -4.95
N PHE A 124 -12.12 -7.79 -4.88
CA PHE A 124 -11.47 -8.42 -6.03
C PHE A 124 -12.42 -9.32 -6.81
N LEU A 125 -13.13 -10.21 -6.11
CA LEU A 125 -13.92 -11.30 -6.69
C LEU A 125 -15.43 -11.03 -6.72
N ARG A 126 -15.90 -9.92 -6.13
CA ARG A 126 -17.34 -9.62 -5.93
C ARG A 126 -18.08 -10.69 -5.12
N VAL A 127 -17.36 -11.45 -4.30
CA VAL A 127 -17.92 -12.43 -3.36
C VAL A 127 -17.24 -12.27 -1.99
N PRO A 128 -17.98 -12.06 -0.89
CA PRO A 128 -17.34 -11.79 0.42
C PRO A 128 -16.81 -13.06 1.13
N TRP A 129 -17.29 -14.26 0.77
CA TRP A 129 -16.98 -15.50 1.50
C TRP A 129 -15.72 -16.25 1.02
N ALA A 130 -14.92 -15.66 0.13
CA ALA A 130 -13.66 -16.26 -0.34
C ALA A 130 -12.41 -15.58 0.25
N GLY A 131 -12.55 -14.99 1.44
CA GLY A 131 -11.48 -14.25 2.13
C GLY A 131 -10.21 -15.06 2.41
N GLN A 132 -10.32 -16.38 2.56
CA GLN A 132 -9.19 -17.29 2.75
C GLN A 132 -8.14 -17.25 1.63
N LYS A 133 -8.46 -16.63 0.47
CA LYS A 133 -7.52 -16.41 -0.63
C LYS A 133 -6.62 -15.18 -0.44
N PHE A 134 -6.92 -14.32 0.53
CA PHE A 134 -6.28 -13.02 0.73
C PHE A 134 -5.78 -12.86 2.17
N THR A 135 -5.15 -13.91 2.71
CA THR A 135 -4.68 -13.93 4.11
C THR A 135 -3.35 -13.20 4.28
N HIS A 136 -2.53 -13.15 3.24
CA HIS A 136 -1.21 -12.54 3.26
C HIS A 136 -1.04 -11.58 2.09
N PHE A 137 -0.12 -10.64 2.27
CA PHE A 137 0.26 -9.68 1.26
C PHE A 137 1.76 -9.71 1.01
N ILE A 138 2.15 -9.23 -0.18
CA ILE A 138 3.52 -8.89 -0.54
C ILE A 138 3.49 -7.45 -1.06
N GLU A 139 4.28 -6.58 -0.45
CA GLU A 139 4.50 -5.20 -0.90
C GLU A 139 5.67 -5.18 -1.90
N ILE A 140 5.40 -4.69 -3.11
CA ILE A 140 6.30 -4.73 -4.25
C ILE A 140 6.60 -3.31 -4.70
N ASP A 141 7.88 -2.96 -4.79
CA ASP A 141 8.37 -1.76 -5.47
C ASP A 141 8.16 -1.90 -6.98
N VAL A 142 7.25 -1.08 -7.49
CA VAL A 142 6.85 -1.07 -8.90
C VAL A 142 7.51 0.05 -9.69
N THR A 143 8.53 0.71 -9.14
CA THR A 143 9.33 1.72 -9.84
C THR A 143 9.91 1.12 -11.12
N GLY A 144 9.68 1.82 -12.24
CA GLY A 144 10.16 1.41 -13.56
C GLY A 144 9.45 0.20 -14.16
N LEU A 145 8.34 -0.26 -13.58
CA LEU A 145 7.47 -1.27 -14.20
C LEU A 145 6.36 -0.59 -14.99
N ASP A 146 6.00 -1.20 -16.12
CA ASP A 146 4.83 -0.79 -16.90
C ASP A 146 3.56 -1.25 -16.18
N ILE A 147 2.76 -0.30 -15.71
CA ILE A 147 1.53 -0.58 -14.96
C ILE A 147 0.33 -0.04 -15.73
N VAL A 148 -0.68 -0.89 -15.86
CA VAL A 148 -1.98 -0.55 -16.43
C VAL A 148 -3.03 -0.69 -15.34
N GLU A 149 -3.80 0.37 -15.10
CA GLU A 149 -4.96 0.28 -14.21
C GLU A 149 -6.14 -0.33 -14.98
N GLY A 150 -6.56 -1.53 -14.59
CA GLY A 150 -7.71 -2.20 -15.22
C GLY A 150 -9.05 -1.67 -14.72
N ARG A 151 -9.12 -1.37 -13.42
CA ARG A 151 -10.23 -0.65 -12.76
C ARG A 151 -9.69 0.01 -11.48
N PRO A 152 -10.43 0.94 -10.86
CA PRO A 152 -10.06 1.53 -9.57
C PRO A 152 -9.60 0.48 -8.55
N GLY A 153 -8.33 0.61 -8.14
CA GLY A 153 -7.67 -0.24 -7.14
C GLY A 153 -7.22 -1.63 -7.63
N VAL A 154 -7.26 -1.90 -8.93
CA VAL A 154 -6.73 -3.13 -9.54
C VAL A 154 -5.77 -2.77 -10.69
N PHE A 155 -4.50 -3.03 -10.44
CA PHE A 155 -3.39 -2.74 -11.34
C PHE A 155 -2.88 -4.03 -11.96
N LEU A 156 -2.42 -3.93 -13.19
CA LEU A 156 -1.87 -5.01 -14.00
C LEU A 156 -0.46 -4.62 -14.44
N ILE A 157 0.50 -5.50 -14.26
CA ILE A 157 1.78 -5.45 -14.96
C ILE A 157 1.67 -6.40 -16.16
N PRO A 158 1.56 -5.90 -17.40
CA PRO A 158 1.35 -6.74 -18.57
C PRO A 158 2.59 -7.58 -18.84
N ASN A 159 2.49 -8.89 -18.65
CA ASN A 159 3.59 -9.83 -18.89
C ASN A 159 3.03 -11.26 -19.01
N SER A 160 3.56 -12.07 -19.92
CA SER A 160 3.20 -13.48 -20.05
C SER A 160 4.14 -14.43 -19.32
N GLY A 161 5.28 -13.92 -18.81
CA GLY A 161 6.25 -14.66 -18.00
C GLY A 161 6.20 -14.30 -16.52
N ASN A 162 7.05 -14.96 -15.72
CA ASN A 162 7.24 -14.59 -14.32
C ASN A 162 7.85 -13.18 -14.22
N LEU A 163 7.38 -12.38 -13.26
CA LEU A 163 7.97 -11.10 -12.91
C LEU A 163 9.07 -11.33 -11.87
N ASP A 164 10.29 -10.89 -12.18
CA ASP A 164 11.40 -10.87 -11.23
C ASP A 164 11.17 -9.80 -10.15
N LEU A 165 11.17 -10.24 -8.90
CA LEU A 165 10.99 -9.41 -7.72
C LEU A 165 12.30 -9.16 -6.96
N THR A 166 13.45 -9.55 -7.49
CA THR A 166 14.75 -9.35 -6.86
C THR A 166 14.96 -7.88 -6.51
N GLY A 167 15.10 -7.58 -5.22
CA GLY A 167 15.25 -6.21 -4.72
C GLY A 167 13.98 -5.35 -4.78
N ARG A 168 12.83 -5.93 -5.15
CA ARG A 168 11.53 -5.23 -5.21
C ARG A 168 10.61 -5.57 -4.04
N ILE A 169 10.80 -6.68 -3.34
CA ILE A 169 9.97 -7.02 -2.17
C ILE A 169 10.38 -6.13 -0.99
N ALA A 170 9.52 -5.18 -0.62
CA ALA A 170 9.74 -4.30 0.52
C ALA A 170 9.40 -5.01 1.84
N ARG A 171 8.28 -5.72 1.88
CA ARG A 171 7.85 -6.57 3.01
C ARG A 171 6.72 -7.52 2.60
N TRP A 172 6.44 -8.50 3.43
CA TRP A 172 5.30 -9.41 3.29
C TRP A 172 4.82 -9.87 4.67
N GLY A 173 3.59 -10.35 4.77
CA GLY A 173 3.04 -10.81 6.05
C GLY A 173 1.52 -11.00 6.04
N PRO A 174 0.93 -11.29 7.20
CA PRO A 174 -0.51 -11.40 7.34
C PRO A 174 -1.19 -10.05 7.09
N ASN A 175 -2.39 -10.09 6.51
CA ASN A 175 -3.24 -8.92 6.32
C ASN A 175 -4.08 -8.57 7.54
#